data_AF-A0A5B8M305-F1
#
_entry.id   AF-A0A5B8M305-F1
#
_cell.length_a   1.000
_cell.length_b   1.000
_cell.length_c   1.000
_cell.angle_alpha   90.00
_cell.angle_beta   90.00
_cell.angle_gamma   90.00
#
_symmetry.space_group_name_H-M   'P 1'
#
loop_
_entity.id
_entity.type
_entity.pdbx_description
1 polymer ?
#
loop_
_entity_poly.entity_id
_entity_poly.type
_entity_poly.pdbx_seq_one_letter_code
_entity_poly.pdbx_strand_id
1 'polypeptide(L)' 'MRTRRCPECGSERIARTAFGMPLAKDADDERVFWLGCVVDPELEHRYGCHECGALFGHPVTTSPTGAR' A
#
# COMPACT_ATOMS: atom_id res chain seq x y z
N MET A 1 17.00 1.15 -9.35
CA MET A 1 16.07 1.17 -8.19
C MET A 1 15.02 0.09 -8.39
N ARG A 2 14.67 -0.68 -7.35
CA ARG A 2 13.55 -1.64 -7.42
C ARG A 2 12.26 -0.88 -7.20
N THR A 3 11.33 -1.00 -8.13
CA THR A 3 10.03 -0.34 -8.07
C THR A 3 8.99 -1.30 -7.48
N ARG A 4 8.17 -0.81 -6.56
CA ARG A 4 7.08 -1.58 -5.95
C ARG A 4 5.76 -1.14 -6.58
N ARG A 5 4.96 -2.10 -7.03
CA ARG A 5 3.69 -1.85 -7.72
C ARG A 5 2.54 -2.62 -7.10
N CYS A 6 1.34 -2.06 -7.23
CA CYS A 6 0.10 -2.74 -6.92
C CYS A 6 -0.06 -3.98 -7.83
N PRO A 7 -0.34 -5.17 -7.29
CA PRO A 7 -0.56 -6.37 -8.09
C PRO A 7 -1.82 -6.29 -8.96
N GLU A 8 -2.82 -5.50 -8.55
CA GLU A 8 -4.11 -5.40 -9.25
C GLU A 8 -4.08 -4.42 -10.43
N CYS A 9 -3.52 -3.22 -10.24
CA CYS A 9 -3.57 -2.15 -11.24
C CYS A 9 -2.20 -1.70 -11.77
N GLY A 10 -1.10 -2.21 -11.21
CA GLY A 10 0.26 -1.85 -11.60
C GLY A 10 0.74 -0.46 -11.15
N SER A 11 -0.07 0.31 -10.42
CA SER A 11 0.31 1.64 -9.91
C SER A 11 1.44 1.57 -8.88
N GLU A 12 2.27 2.61 -8.87
CA GLU A 12 3.35 2.83 -7.89
C GLU A 12 2.86 3.59 -6.64
N ARG A 13 1.64 4.15 -6.67
CA ARG A 13 1.01 4.84 -5.53
C ARG A 13 0.44 3.83 -4.52
N ILE A 14 1.36 3.16 -3.84
CA ILE A 14 1.08 2.20 -2.78
C ILE A 14 1.65 2.69 -1.45
N ALA A 15 0.94 2.40 -0.37
CA ALA A 15 1.28 2.84 0.98
C ALA A 15 1.17 1.68 1.96
N ARG A 16 1.79 1.81 3.14
CA ARG A 16 1.58 0.84 4.22
C ARG A 16 0.21 1.05 4.83
N THR A 17 -0.47 -0.02 5.15
CA THR A 17 -1.74 0.08 5.85
C THR A 17 -1.51 0.47 7.31
N ALA A 18 -2.42 1.26 7.85
CA ALA A 18 -2.54 1.52 9.27
C ALA A 18 -4.00 1.43 9.69
N PHE A 19 -4.24 0.99 10.92
CA PHE A 19 -5.58 0.85 11.47
C PHE A 19 -5.82 1.91 12.55
N GLY A 20 -7.10 2.23 12.74
CA GLY A 20 -7.54 3.18 13.76
C GLY A 20 -7.80 4.58 13.20
N MET A 21 -7.99 5.54 14.11
CA MET A 21 -8.25 6.92 13.73
C MET A 21 -6.93 7.68 13.51
N PRO A 22 -6.71 8.29 12.34
CA PRO A 22 -5.58 9.19 12.14
C PRO A 22 -5.71 10.39 13.08
N LEU A 23 -4.58 10.91 13.53
CA LEU A 23 -4.56 12.27 14.10
C LEU A 23 -4.76 13.26 12.95
N ALA A 24 -5.27 14.46 13.26
CA ALA A 24 -5.53 15.48 12.23
C ALA A 24 -4.31 15.79 11.35
N LYS A 25 -3.11 15.71 11.90
CA LYS A 25 -1.84 15.90 11.18
C LYS A 25 -1.46 14.76 10.22
N ASP A 26 -2.04 13.58 10.42
CA ASP A 26 -1.69 12.34 9.70
C ASP A 26 -2.80 11.94 8.71
N ALA A 27 -3.92 12.68 8.70
CA ALA A 27 -5.09 12.39 7.87
C ALA A 27 -4.78 12.42 6.36
N ASP A 28 -3.84 13.27 5.94
CA ASP A 28 -3.42 13.46 4.55
C ASP A 28 -2.06 12.81 4.23
N ASP A 29 -1.52 11.95 5.10
CA ASP A 29 -0.23 11.30 4.84
C ASP A 29 -0.36 10.18 3.79
N GLU A 30 0.01 10.48 2.54
CA GLU A 30 0.02 9.54 1.41
C GLU A 30 0.98 8.34 1.58
N ARG A 31 1.81 8.32 2.62
CA ARG A 31 2.64 7.16 2.97
C ARG A 31 1.84 6.09 3.71
N VAL A 32 0.64 6.43 4.17
CA VAL A 32 -0.25 5.57 4.95
C VAL A 32 -1.58 5.38 4.22
N PHE A 33 -1.96 4.12 4.07
CA PHE A 33 -3.30 3.74 3.63
C PHE A 33 -4.15 3.45 4.87
N TRP A 34 -4.96 4.42 5.27
CA TRP A 34 -5.80 4.28 6.46
C TRP A 34 -6.94 3.28 6.22
N LEU A 35 -6.95 2.25 7.04
CA LEU A 35 -8.03 1.29 7.16
C LEU A 35 -8.93 1.65 8.33
N GLY A 36 -10.11 1.05 8.36
CA GLY A 36 -11.06 1.23 9.46
C GLY A 36 -10.49 0.83 10.83
N CYS A 37 -11.29 1.03 11.87
CA CYS A 37 -10.88 0.72 13.25
C CYS A 37 -10.86 -0.78 13.59
N VAL A 38 -11.40 -1.63 12.71
CA VAL A 38 -11.44 -3.07 12.92
C VAL A 38 -10.17 -3.68 12.34
N VAL A 39 -9.32 -4.18 13.22
CA VAL A 39 -8.20 -5.03 12.83
C VAL A 39 -8.77 -6.42 12.60
N ASP A 40 -8.81 -6.84 11.35
CA ASP A 40 -9.05 -8.24 11.05
C ASP A 40 -7.71 -8.99 11.16
N PRO A 41 -7.53 -9.86 12.16
CA PRO A 41 -6.25 -10.51 12.43
C PRO A 41 -5.89 -11.56 11.36
N GLU A 42 -6.83 -12.00 10.54
CA GLU A 42 -6.59 -12.94 9.44
C GLU A 42 -6.13 -12.21 8.16
N LEU A 43 -6.30 -10.90 8.11
CA LEU A 43 -5.97 -10.06 6.97
C LEU A 43 -4.56 -9.46 7.12
N GLU A 44 -3.57 -10.16 6.57
CA GLU A 44 -2.18 -9.67 6.39
C GLU A 44 -2.06 -8.58 5.32
N HIS A 45 -3.02 -7.67 5.23
CA HIS A 45 -2.97 -6.54 4.31
C HIS A 45 -1.98 -5.51 4.81
N ARG A 46 -0.70 -5.68 4.48
CA ARG A 46 0.39 -4.76 4.87
C ARG A 46 0.48 -3.52 3.98
N TYR A 47 -0.11 -3.57 2.79
CA TYR A 47 -0.08 -2.50 1.80
C TYR A 47 -1.46 -2.25 1.19
N GLY A 48 -1.71 -0.99 0.84
CA GLY A 48 -2.87 -0.55 0.09
C GLY A 48 -2.48 0.30 -1.10
N CYS A 49 -3.31 0.33 -2.14
CA CYS A 49 -3.11 1.18 -3.32
C CYS A 49 -4.07 2.38 -3.30
N HIS A 50 -3.54 3.59 -3.40
CA HIS A 50 -4.35 4.82 -3.44
C HIS A 50 -5.11 5.02 -4.75
N GLU A 51 -4.73 4.32 -5.83
CA GLU A 51 -5.41 4.44 -7.12
C GLU A 51 -6.63 3.52 -7.24
N CYS A 52 -6.51 2.25 -6.85
CA CYS A 52 -7.61 1.28 -7.00
C CYS A 52 -8.23 0.82 -5.67
N GLY A 53 -7.67 1.23 -4.53
CA GLY A 53 -8.16 0.82 -3.20
C GLY A 53 -7.84 -0.63 -2.82
N ALA A 54 -7.10 -1.38 -3.65
CA ALA A 54 -6.77 -2.77 -3.38
C ALA A 54 -5.84 -2.92 -2.16
N LEU A 55 -6.08 -3.96 -1.37
CA LEU A 55 -5.31 -4.33 -0.18
C LEU A 55 -4.60 -5.66 -0.41
N PHE A 56 -3.31 -5.74 -0.08
CA PHE A 56 -2.48 -6.90 -0.39
C PHE A 56 -1.29 -7.04 0.57
N GLY A 57 -0.77 -8.27 0.70
CA GLY A 57 0.32 -8.56 1.64
C GLY A 57 1.70 -8.16 1.15
N HIS A 58 1.94 -8.20 -0.16
CA HIS A 58 3.24 -7.88 -0.75
C HIS A 58 3.08 -7.21 -2.13
N PRO A 59 3.80 -6.10 -2.41
CA PRO A 59 3.78 -5.49 -3.72
C PRO A 59 4.61 -6.28 -4.72
N VAL A 60 4.27 -6.15 -6.00
CA VAL A 60 5.08 -6.67 -7.09
C VAL A 60 6.37 -5.86 -7.16
N THR A 61 7.51 -6.54 -7.10
CA THR A 61 8.82 -5.89 -7.21
C THR A 61 9.37 -6.13 -8.61
N THR A 62 9.40 -5.08 -9.43
CA THR A 62 10.06 -5.16 -10.74
C THR A 62 11.50 -4.68 -10.59
N SER A 63 12.46 -5.55 -10.91
CA SER A 63 13.85 -5.14 -11.13
C SER A 63 13.94 -4.43 -12.49
N PRO A 64 14.77 -3.39 -12.65
CA PRO A 64 15.07 -2.88 -13.97
C PRO A 64 15.73 -4.04 -14.73
N THR A 65 15.05 -4.58 -15.73
CA THR A 65 15.64 -5.50 -16.68
C THR A 65 16.89 -4.81 -17.22
N GLY A 66 18.06 -5.42 -16.99
CA GLY A 66 19.33 -4.86 -17.39
C GLY A 66 19.29 -4.44 -18.85
N ALA A 67 19.47 -3.15 -19.10
CA ALA A 67 19.90 -2.66 -20.39
C ALA A 67 21.24 -3.34 -20.67
N ARG A 68 21.22 -4.32 -21.58
CA ARG A 68 22.41 -4.84 -22.24
C ARG A 68 22.95 -3.80 -23.21
#